data_AF-A0AAU2ML82-F1
#
_entry.id   AF-A0AAU2ML82-F1
#
_cell.length_a   1.000
_cell.length_b   1.000
_cell.length_c   1.000
_cell.angle_alpha   90.00
_cell.angle_beta   90.00
_cell.angle_gamma   90.00
#
_symmetry.space_group_name_H-M   'P 1'
#
loop_
_entity.id
_entity.type
_entity.pdbx_description
1 polymer ?
#
loop_
_entity_poly.entity_id
_entity_poly.type
_entity_poly.pdbx_seq_one_letter_code
_entity_poly.pdbx_strand_id
1 'polypeptide(L)' 'MHLEQTERHGRCRDQPYARELEHMHGVHRFRMECSGWHGASGWTKDVTASEVVALVRAFVDTALAAQDGRSSSGTSTGAG' A
#
# COMPACT_ATOMS: atom_id res chain seq x y z
N MET A 1 0.56 6.95 -3.30
CA MET A 1 -0.59 6.05 -2.99
C MET A 1 -0.06 4.71 -2.47
N HIS A 2 -0.88 3.87 -1.81
CA HIS A 2 -0.43 2.55 -1.31
C HIS A 2 0.19 1.67 -2.42
N LEU A 3 -0.39 1.73 -3.63
CA LEU A 3 0.11 1.02 -4.81
C LEU A 3 1.59 1.32 -5.11
N GLU A 4 2.00 2.59 -5.03
CA GLU A 4 3.39 3.02 -5.31
C GLU A 4 4.38 2.50 -4.24
N GLN A 5 3.90 2.13 -3.06
CA GLN A 5 4.74 1.56 -2.00
C GLN A 5 4.96 0.06 -2.21
N THR A 6 3.93 -0.66 -2.67
CA THR A 6 3.97 -2.11 -2.83
C THR A 6 4.57 -2.55 -4.16
N GLU A 7 4.41 -1.76 -5.21
CA GLU A 7 4.79 -2.12 -6.57
C GLU A 7 6.18 -1.59 -6.97
N ARG A 8 7.18 -1.68 -6.09
CA ARG A 8 8.55 -1.34 -6.48
C ARG A 8 9.06 -2.34 -7.52
N HIS A 9 9.49 -1.86 -8.70
CA HIS A 9 10.02 -2.76 -9.72
C HIS A 9 11.50 -3.06 -9.50
N GLY A 10 11.84 -4.35 -9.39
CA GLY A 10 13.22 -4.82 -9.31
C GLY A 10 14.04 -4.15 -8.18
N ARG A 11 15.13 -3.48 -8.56
CA ARG A 11 16.03 -2.75 -7.64
C ARG A 11 15.81 -1.22 -7.66
N CYS A 12 14.75 -0.69 -8.29
CA CYS A 12 14.48 0.76 -8.29
C CYS A 12 14.35 1.20 -6.81
N ARG A 13 15.22 2.12 -6.39
CA ARG A 13 15.15 2.72 -5.04
C ARG A 13 14.08 3.81 -4.98
N ASP A 14 13.75 4.36 -6.13
CA ASP A 14 12.76 5.41 -6.26
C ASP A 14 11.35 4.83 -6.19
N GLN A 15 10.46 5.59 -5.56
CA GLN A 15 9.06 5.27 -5.53
C GLN A 15 8.48 5.49 -6.93
N PRO A 16 7.86 4.49 -7.55
CA PRO A 16 7.22 4.68 -8.84
C PRO A 16 6.08 5.68 -8.71
N TYR A 17 5.87 6.48 -9.75
CA TYR A 17 4.70 7.31 -9.90
C TYR A 17 3.58 6.48 -10.53
N ALA A 18 2.37 6.58 -9.98
CA ALA A 18 1.20 5.90 -10.48
C ALA A 18 0.14 6.88 -11.00
N ARG A 19 -0.42 6.56 -12.18
CA ARG A 19 -1.52 7.29 -12.81
C ARG A 19 -2.64 6.32 -13.16
N GLU A 20 -3.87 6.65 -12.79
CA GLU A 20 -5.05 5.90 -13.25
C GLU A 20 -5.24 6.10 -14.76
N LEU A 21 -5.38 5.00 -15.49
CA LEU A 21 -5.64 5.01 -16.92
C LEU A 21 -7.13 4.83 -17.21
N GLU A 22 -7.72 3.78 -16.65
CA GLU A 22 -9.06 3.32 -17.02
C GLU A 22 -9.76 2.68 -15.82
N HIS A 23 -11.08 2.80 -15.80
CA HIS A 23 -11.96 2.02 -14.94
C HIS A 23 -13.01 1.33 -15.80
N MET A 24 -12.94 0.00 -15.89
CA MET A 24 -13.90 -0.82 -16.64
C MET A 24 -14.23 -2.08 -15.86
N HIS A 25 -15.51 -2.47 -15.87
CA HIS A 25 -15.99 -3.71 -15.24
C HIS A 25 -15.57 -3.92 -13.77
N GLY A 26 -15.45 -2.83 -12.99
CA GLY A 26 -15.04 -2.89 -11.58
C GLY A 26 -13.53 -3.10 -11.37
N VAL A 27 -12.73 -2.95 -12.42
CA VAL A 27 -11.27 -3.00 -12.40
C VAL A 27 -10.73 -1.60 -12.67
N HIS A 28 -9.92 -1.09 -11.75
CA HIS A 28 -9.13 0.12 -11.91
C HIS A 28 -7.76 -0.25 -12.44
N ARG A 29 -7.39 0.27 -13.61
CA ARG A 29 -6.08 0.06 -14.24
C ARG A 29 -5.20 1.27 -14.01
N PHE A 30 -4.06 1.06 -13.37
CA PHE A 30 -3.04 2.09 -13.15
C PHE A 30 -1.83 1.84 -14.03
N ARG A 31 -1.27 2.88 -14.64
CA ARG A 31 0.08 2.87 -15.20
C ARG A 31 1.05 3.32 -14.13
N MET A 32 2.12 2.56 -13.99
CA MET A 32 3.24 2.91 -13.13
C MET A 32 4.48 3.21 -13.95
N GLU A 33 5.26 4.16 -13.48
CA GLU A 33 6.51 4.57 -14.10
C GLU A 33 7.56 4.94 -13.02
N CYS A 34 8.79 4.42 -13.16
CA CYS A 34 9.96 4.92 -12.43
C CYS A 34 10.71 5.86 -13.37
N SER A 35 10.83 7.14 -13.04
CA SER A 35 11.63 8.10 -13.81
C SER A 35 13.09 8.01 -13.36
N GLY A 36 13.92 7.30 -14.13
CA GLY A 36 15.33 7.10 -13.80
C GLY A 36 16.23 6.84 -15.02
N TRP A 37 17.54 6.90 -14.77
CA TRP A 37 18.62 6.76 -15.77
C TRP A 37 18.61 5.46 -16.59
N HIS A 38 17.83 4.45 -16.18
CA HIS A 38 17.74 3.15 -16.86
C HIS A 38 16.51 3.00 -17.78
N GLY A 39 15.86 4.11 -18.13
CA GLY A 39 14.74 4.13 -19.05
C GLY A 39 13.41 4.01 -18.33
N ALA A 40 12.39 4.64 -18.92
CA ALA A 40 11.02 4.60 -18.43
C ALA A 40 10.47 3.17 -18.53
N SER A 41 10.74 2.34 -17.53
CA SER A 41 10.04 1.08 -17.36
C SER A 41 8.62 1.42 -16.91
N GLY A 42 7.71 1.45 -17.89
CA GLY A 42 6.29 1.58 -17.66
C GLY A 42 5.65 0.20 -17.57
N TRP A 43 4.84 -0.05 -16.55
CA TRP A 43 3.99 -1.24 -16.50
C TRP A 43 2.59 -0.85 -16.03
N THR A 44 1.65 -1.79 -16.16
CA THR A 44 0.27 -1.59 -15.70
C THR A 44 -0.05 -2.53 -14.56
N LYS A 45 -0.92 -2.07 -13.67
CA LYS A 45 -1.47 -2.86 -12.57
C LYS A 45 -2.97 -2.68 -12.57
N ASP A 46 -3.64 -3.83 -12.63
CA ASP A 46 -5.07 -3.92 -12.44
C ASP A 46 -5.35 -4.11 -10.96
N VAL A 47 -6.35 -3.38 -10.49
CA VAL A 47 -6.78 -3.34 -9.10
C VAL A 47 -8.29 -3.44 -9.08
N THR A 48 -8.78 -4.54 -8.55
CA THR A 48 -10.21 -4.78 -8.36
C THR A 48 -10.71 -4.07 -7.11
N ALA A 49 -12.01 -3.74 -7.08
CA ALA A 49 -12.64 -3.24 -5.86
C ALA A 49 -12.47 -4.20 -4.67
N SER A 50 -12.49 -5.52 -4.92
CA SER A 50 -12.23 -6.54 -3.88
C SER A 50 -10.83 -6.48 -3.30
N GLU A 51 -9.79 -6.25 -4.12
CA GLU A 51 -8.43 -6.06 -3.63
C GLU A 51 -8.31 -4.80 -2.78
N VAL A 52 -8.92 -3.69 -3.20
CA VAL A 52 -8.95 -2.46 -2.40
C VAL A 52 -9.62 -2.70 -1.06
N VAL A 53 -10.77 -3.37 -1.05
CA VAL A 53 -11.49 -3.70 0.19
C VAL A 53 -10.64 -4.57 1.12
N ALA A 54 -9.94 -5.57 0.58
CA ALA A 54 -9.05 -6.42 1.37
C ALA A 54 -7.88 -5.63 1.97
N LEU A 55 -7.27 -4.73 1.19
CA LEU A 55 -6.18 -3.86 1.65
C LEU A 55 -6.63 -2.91 2.76
N VAL A 56 -7.79 -2.26 2.60
CA VAL A 56 -8.34 -1.36 3.62
C VAL A 56 -8.65 -2.12 4.91
N ARG A 57 -9.23 -3.32 4.80
CA ARG A 57 -9.49 -4.18 5.97
C ARG A 57 -8.19 -4.53 6.70
N ALA A 58 -7.19 -5.06 5.98
CA ALA A 58 -5.91 -5.43 6.56
C ALA A 58 -5.21 -4.24 7.25
N PHE A 59 -5.29 -3.05 6.66
CA PHE A 59 -4.77 -1.82 7.26
C PHE A 59 -5.49 -1.49 8.58
N VAL A 60 -6.82 -1.52 8.60
CA VAL A 60 -7.62 -1.24 9.81
C VAL A 60 -7.34 -2.29 10.88
N ASP A 61 -7.33 -3.58 10.54
CA ASP A 61 -7.06 -4.66 11.48
C ASP A 61 -5.67 -4.52 12.11
N THR A 62 -4.66 -4.16 11.30
CA THR A 62 -3.30 -3.89 11.79
C THR A 62 -3.26 -2.70 12.74
N ALA A 63 -3.97 -1.62 12.43
CA ALA A 63 -4.04 -0.44 13.27
C ALA A 63 -4.74 -0.72 14.61
N LEU A 64 -5.81 -1.51 14.60
CA LEU A 64 -6.52 -1.93 15.81
C LEU A 64 -5.65 -2.83 16.69
N ALA A 65 -5.02 -3.85 16.11
CA ALA A 65 -4.12 -4.75 16.85
C ALA A 65 -2.94 -4.01 17.51
N ALA A 66 -2.41 -2.97 16.86
CA ALA A 66 -1.36 -2.13 17.43
C ALA A 66 -1.85 -1.31 18.65
N GLN A 67 -3.12 -0.87 18.66
CA GLN A 67 -3.72 -0.16 19.80
C GLN A 67 -4.01 -1.11 20.98
N ASP A 68 -4.48 -2.32 20.71
CA ASP A 68 -4.76 -3.33 21.74
C ASP A 68 -3.47 -3.76 22.47
N GLY A 69 -2.38 -3.94 21.72
CA GLY A 69 -1.07 -4.22 22.29
C GLY A 69 -0.53 -3.07 23.16
N ARG A 70 -0.76 -1.82 22.74
CA ARG A 70 -0.35 -0.63 23.51
C ARG A 70 -1.17 -0.47 24.79
N SER A 71 -2.48 -0.70 24.72
CA SER A 71 -3.38 -0.66 25.87
C SER A 71 -3.01 -1.72 26.91
N SER A 72 -2.57 -2.90 26.45
CA SER A 72 -2.12 -4.00 27.33
C SER A 72 -0.79 -3.72 28.03
N SER A 73 0.06 -2.84 27.47
CA SER A 73 1.35 -2.44 28.07
C SER A 73 1.26 -1.31 29.11
N GLY A 74 0.06 -0.78 29.38
CA GLY A 74 -0.16 0.38 30.25
C GLY A 74 -0.42 0.08 31.73
N THR A 75 -0.32 -1.18 32.20
CA THR A 75 -0.68 -1.54 33.58
C THR A 75 0.46 -2.25 34.31
N SER A 76 1.53 -1.52 34.62
CA SER A 76 2.49 -1.89 35.67
C SER A 76 3.46 -0.72 35.92
N THR A 77 3.12 0.17 36.85
CA THR A 77 4.07 0.76 37.80
C THR A 77 3.25 1.45 38.89
N GLY A 78 3.04 0.74 39.99
CA GLY A 78 2.45 1.28 41.20
C GLY A 78 2.81 0.38 42.38
N ALA A 79 3.39 1.02 43.40
CA ALA A 79 3.69 0.54 44.76
C ALA A 79 5.09 -0.07 45.01
N GLY A 80 5.82 0.63 45.89
CA GLY A 80 7.08 0.24 46.51
C GLY A 80 7.85 1.47 46.97
#